data_AF-A0A351SR12-F1
#
_entry.id   AF-A0A351SR12-F1
#
_cell.length_a   1.000
_cell.length_b   1.000
_cell.length_c   1.000
_cell.angle_alpha   90.00
_cell.angle_beta   90.00
_cell.angle_gamma   90.00
#
_symmetry.space_group_name_H-M   'P 1'
#
loop_
_entity.id
_entity.type
_entity.pdbx_description
1 polymer ?
#
loop_
_entity_poly.entity_id
_entity_poly.type
_entity_poly.pdbx_seq_one_letter_code
_entity_poly.pdbx_strand_id
1 'polypeptide(L)'
;MDEEKLLKITNDPVKVMEIIQTIAEAFPTIFEEINHYARDAYSFYHDGHCTTFARIMYEIFDGHAMIMDSRSHVIIRIGDRHFDITGCIDGLVDMDEFRDCPIEYFPMMEETSGLGRKDDHDEELAQIFIKLGKAKLLELVSTLETGEMGTTSKTM
;
A
#
# COMPACT_ATOMS: atom_id res chain seq x y z
N MET A 1 12.25 -12.41 3.64
CA MET A 1 10.90 -12.96 3.78
C MET A 1 10.82 -14.19 2.91
N ASP A 2 10.05 -15.21 3.27
CA ASP A 2 9.84 -16.38 2.41
C ASP A 2 9.07 -15.95 1.15
N GLU A 3 9.70 -16.10 -0.02
CA GLU A 3 9.18 -15.59 -1.30
C GLU A 3 7.87 -16.27 -1.71
N GLU A 4 7.72 -17.57 -1.43
CA GLU A 4 6.48 -18.29 -1.76
C GLU A 4 5.31 -17.77 -0.91
N LYS A 5 5.56 -17.51 0.38
CA LYS A 5 4.53 -16.95 1.28
C LYS A 5 4.20 -15.52 0.92
N LEU A 6 5.19 -14.72 0.55
CA LEU A 6 4.96 -13.36 0.07
C LEU A 6 4.08 -13.38 -1.18
N LEU A 7 4.34 -14.28 -2.13
CA LEU A 7 3.49 -14.47 -3.32
C LEU A 7 2.05 -14.90 -2.98
N LYS A 8 1.86 -15.73 -1.94
CA LYS A 8 0.52 -16.08 -1.44
C LYS A 8 -0.22 -14.84 -0.93
N ILE A 9 0.47 -13.94 -0.23
CA ILE A 9 -0.11 -12.70 0.28
C ILE A 9 -0.39 -11.70 -0.86
N THR A 10 0.57 -11.46 -1.76
CA THR A 10 0.43 -10.44 -2.82
C THR A 10 -0.66 -10.80 -3.83
N ASN A 11 -0.95 -12.09 -4.01
CA ASN A 11 -2.02 -12.56 -4.91
C ASN A 11 -3.38 -12.73 -4.21
N ASP A 12 -3.46 -12.52 -2.91
CA ASP A 12 -4.70 -12.52 -2.15
C ASP A 12 -5.15 -11.08 -1.87
N PRO A 13 -6.13 -10.53 -2.61
CA PRO A 13 -6.57 -9.16 -2.41
C PRO A 13 -7.15 -8.93 -1.00
N VAL A 14 -7.67 -9.96 -0.32
CA VAL A 14 -8.15 -9.82 1.07
C VAL A 14 -6.98 -9.54 2.00
N LYS A 15 -5.83 -10.21 1.80
CA LYS A 15 -4.64 -10.01 2.63
C LYS A 15 -3.97 -8.66 2.38
N VAL A 16 -3.93 -8.21 1.12
CA VAL A 16 -3.48 -6.85 0.79
C VAL A 16 -4.40 -5.81 1.43
N MET A 17 -5.72 -6.04 1.40
CA MET A 17 -6.70 -5.17 2.06
C MET A 17 -6.50 -5.09 3.57
N GLU A 18 -6.16 -6.19 4.25
CA GLU A 18 -5.85 -6.16 5.69
C GLU A 18 -4.69 -5.20 6.01
N ILE A 19 -3.68 -5.10 5.13
CA ILE A 19 -2.57 -4.15 5.29
C ILE A 19 -3.00 -2.71 5.03
N ILE A 20 -3.75 -2.46 3.95
CA ILE A 20 -4.31 -1.13 3.64
C ILE A 20 -5.16 -0.63 4.81
N GLN A 21 -6.02 -1.50 5.34
CA GLN A 21 -6.94 -1.16 6.42
C GLN A 21 -6.20 -0.90 7.74
N THR A 22 -5.14 -1.66 8.03
CA THR A 22 -4.26 -1.40 9.18
C THR A 22 -3.65 0.01 9.11
N ILE A 23 -3.20 0.44 7.92
CA ILE A 23 -2.66 1.79 7.72
C ILE A 23 -3.77 2.84 7.86
N ALA A 24 -4.91 2.62 7.22
CA ALA A 24 -6.03 3.56 7.22
C ALA A 24 -6.60 3.80 8.63
N GLU A 25 -6.69 2.77 9.46
CA GLU A 25 -7.16 2.85 10.84
C GLU A 25 -6.18 3.57 11.77
N ALA A 26 -4.87 3.40 11.55
CA ALA A 26 -3.84 4.10 12.32
C ALA A 26 -3.66 5.56 11.89
N PHE A 27 -4.09 5.91 10.67
CA PHE A 27 -3.83 7.20 10.05
C PHE A 27 -4.30 8.39 10.89
N PRO A 28 -5.57 8.49 11.37
CA PRO A 28 -6.03 9.68 12.05
C PRO A 28 -5.20 10.02 13.30
N THR A 29 -4.84 8.99 14.08
CA THR A 29 -4.04 9.13 15.29
C THR A 29 -2.63 9.62 14.98
N ILE A 30 -1.93 8.95 14.06
CA ILE A 30 -0.55 9.31 13.68
C ILE A 30 -0.51 10.70 13.04
N PHE A 31 -1.49 11.02 12.21
CA PHE A 31 -1.58 12.30 11.54
C PHE A 31 -1.83 13.45 12.52
N GLU A 32 -2.72 13.26 13.51
CA GLU A 32 -2.97 14.25 14.56
C GLU A 32 -1.73 14.49 15.44
N GLU A 33 -0.95 13.44 15.74
CA GLU A 33 0.31 13.56 16.48
C GLU A 33 1.34 14.43 15.77
N ILE A 34 1.38 14.36 14.43
CA ILE A 34 2.38 15.07 13.61
C ILE A 34 1.91 16.48 13.21
N ASN A 35 0.65 16.63 12.79
CA ASN A 35 0.16 17.87 12.17
C ASN A 35 -0.85 18.64 13.04
N HIS A 36 -1.20 18.14 14.23
CA HIS A 36 -2.10 18.77 15.20
C HIS A 36 -3.51 19.11 14.68
N TYR A 37 -3.92 18.53 13.54
CA TYR A 37 -5.30 18.56 13.05
C TYR A 37 -5.73 17.16 12.61
N ALA A 38 -7.02 16.87 12.76
CA ALA A 38 -7.57 15.58 12.38
C ALA A 38 -7.81 15.50 10.87
N ARG A 39 -7.37 14.39 10.27
CA ARG A 39 -7.67 14.02 8.88
C ARG A 39 -7.69 12.50 8.77
N ASP A 40 -8.63 11.95 8.00
CA ASP A 40 -8.64 10.53 7.69
C ASP A 40 -7.78 10.22 6.46
N ALA A 41 -7.38 8.95 6.33
CA ALA A 41 -6.54 8.48 5.23
C ALA A 41 -7.17 8.77 3.85
N TYR A 42 -8.47 8.47 3.69
CA TYR A 42 -9.15 8.68 2.41
C TYR A 42 -9.09 10.14 1.97
N SER A 43 -9.48 11.06 2.86
CA SER A 43 -9.43 12.51 2.60
C SER A 43 -8.00 12.97 2.30
N PHE A 44 -6.99 12.46 3.00
CA PHE A 44 -5.60 12.78 2.73
C PHE A 44 -5.17 12.35 1.32
N TYR A 45 -5.38 11.09 0.96
CA TYR A 45 -4.93 10.55 -0.33
C TYR A 45 -5.78 11.04 -1.52
N HIS A 46 -7.08 11.27 -1.30
CA HIS A 46 -8.00 11.83 -2.30
C HIS A 46 -7.61 13.26 -2.70
N ASP A 47 -7.09 14.05 -1.77
CA ASP A 47 -6.73 15.45 -2.02
C ASP A 47 -5.33 15.60 -2.63
N GLY A 48 -4.94 14.66 -3.49
CA GLY A 48 -3.72 14.74 -4.29
C GLY A 48 -2.51 13.99 -3.74
N HIS A 49 -2.63 13.28 -2.62
CA HIS A 49 -1.54 12.49 -2.03
C HIS A 49 -1.57 11.00 -2.44
N CYS A 50 -2.38 10.60 -3.44
CA CYS A 50 -2.39 9.22 -3.96
C CYS A 50 -0.99 8.69 -4.34
N THR A 51 -0.06 9.58 -4.68
CA THR A 51 1.35 9.26 -4.87
C THR A 51 1.99 8.69 -3.60
N THR A 52 1.80 9.36 -2.46
CA THR A 52 2.29 8.94 -1.15
C THR A 52 1.76 7.55 -0.79
N PHE A 53 0.48 7.27 -1.04
CA PHE A 53 -0.10 5.94 -0.85
C PHE A 53 0.63 4.88 -1.69
N ALA A 54 0.74 5.10 -3.01
CA ALA A 54 1.37 4.15 -3.91
C ALA A 54 2.84 3.87 -3.50
N ARG A 55 3.58 4.91 -3.10
CA ARG A 55 4.95 4.77 -2.60
C ARG A 55 5.03 3.94 -1.31
N ILE A 56 4.15 4.19 -0.34
CA ILE A 56 4.09 3.41 0.91
C ILE A 56 3.87 1.93 0.58
N MET A 57 2.90 1.64 -0.29
CA MET A 57 2.56 0.29 -0.68
C MET A 57 3.69 -0.40 -1.47
N TYR A 58 4.37 0.34 -2.34
CA TYR A 58 5.53 -0.14 -3.09
C TYR A 58 6.64 -0.60 -2.14
N GLU A 59 6.94 0.23 -1.15
CA GLU A 59 7.97 -0.04 -0.13
C GLU A 59 7.60 -1.22 0.77
N ILE A 60 6.32 -1.41 1.11
CA ILE A 60 5.86 -2.54 1.91
C ILE A 60 6.05 -3.87 1.16
N PHE A 61 5.70 -3.90 -0.12
CA PHE A 61 5.71 -5.09 -0.96
C PHE A 61 6.93 -5.17 -1.90
N ASP A 62 8.04 -4.55 -1.51
CA ASP A 62 9.30 -4.45 -2.26
C ASP A 62 9.55 -5.61 -3.25
N GLY A 63 9.71 -5.29 -4.54
CA GLY A 63 9.91 -6.26 -5.63
C GLY A 63 8.65 -6.98 -6.13
N HIS A 64 7.52 -6.89 -5.42
CA HIS A 64 6.23 -7.49 -5.80
C HIS A 64 5.13 -6.46 -6.11
N ALA A 65 5.49 -5.19 -6.14
CA ALA A 65 4.60 -4.10 -6.46
C ALA A 65 5.14 -3.25 -7.61
N MET A 66 4.22 -2.69 -8.41
CA MET A 66 4.50 -1.77 -9.51
C MET A 66 3.57 -0.58 -9.38
N ILE A 67 4.15 0.62 -9.32
CA ILE A 67 3.36 1.85 -9.36
C ILE A 67 2.85 2.05 -10.77
N MET A 68 1.59 2.47 -10.90
CA MET A 68 1.01 2.82 -12.19
C MET A 68 0.39 4.21 -12.14
N ASP A 69 0.64 5.01 -13.17
CA ASP A 69 0.15 6.39 -13.25
C ASP A 69 -0.76 6.62 -14.45
N SER A 70 -1.69 7.54 -14.25
CA SER A 70 -2.54 8.13 -15.28
C SER A 70 -2.46 9.66 -15.19
N ARG A 71 -3.21 10.37 -16.04
CA ARG A 71 -3.26 11.84 -15.98
C ARG A 71 -3.85 12.40 -14.69
N SER A 72 -4.63 11.63 -13.95
CA SER A 72 -5.40 12.12 -12.80
C SER A 72 -5.21 11.32 -11.52
N HIS A 73 -4.59 10.14 -11.61
CA HIS A 73 -4.51 9.24 -10.47
C HIS A 73 -3.28 8.34 -10.54
N VAL A 74 -2.77 7.98 -9.36
CA VAL A 74 -1.73 6.97 -9.20
C VAL A 74 -2.30 5.82 -8.39
N ILE A 75 -2.07 4.61 -8.89
CA ILE A 75 -2.47 3.36 -8.26
C ILE A 75 -1.25 2.48 -8.06
N ILE A 76 -1.44 1.34 -7.40
CA ILE A 76 -0.40 0.33 -7.27
C ILE A 76 -0.92 -1.04 -7.70
N ARG A 77 -0.13 -1.73 -8.51
CA ARG A 77 -0.31 -3.14 -8.79
C ARG A 77 0.51 -3.95 -7.81
N ILE A 78 -0.12 -4.88 -7.09
CA ILE A 78 0.53 -5.81 -6.16
C ILE A 78 0.17 -7.22 -6.63
N GLY A 79 1.17 -8.02 -7.01
CA GLY A 79 0.93 -9.24 -7.78
C GLY A 79 0.17 -8.95 -9.08
N ASP A 80 -0.99 -9.59 -9.23
CA ASP A 80 -1.86 -9.47 -10.42
C ASP A 80 -3.08 -8.55 -10.20
N ARG A 81 -3.08 -7.77 -9.11
CA ARG A 81 -4.24 -6.98 -8.66
C ARG A 81 -3.91 -5.51 -8.52
N HIS A 82 -4.89 -4.64 -8.78
CA HIS A 82 -4.71 -3.19 -8.72
C HIS A 82 -5.40 -2.61 -7.49
N PHE A 83 -4.73 -1.68 -6.82
CA PHE A 83 -5.18 -1.09 -5.57
C PHE A 83 -5.02 0.43 -5.56
N ASP A 84 -5.95 1.08 -4.89
CA ASP A 84 -5.84 2.43 -4.37
C ASP A 84 -6.12 2.43 -2.85
N ILE A 85 -6.29 3.61 -2.26
CA ILE A 85 -6.60 3.74 -0.82
C ILE A 85 -7.93 3.09 -0.43
N THR A 86 -8.89 2.99 -1.35
CA THR A 86 -10.21 2.39 -1.10
C THR A 86 -10.16 0.88 -1.16
N GLY A 87 -9.16 0.34 -1.87
CA GLY A 87 -8.86 -1.07 -1.91
C GLY A 87 -8.64 -1.60 -3.30
N CYS A 88 -9.06 -2.84 -3.55
CA CYS A 88 -8.95 -3.47 -4.87
C CYS A 88 -9.92 -2.79 -5.85
N ILE A 89 -9.37 -2.30 -6.97
CA ILE A 89 -10.11 -1.52 -7.97
C ILE A 89 -10.28 -2.26 -9.31
N ASP A 90 -9.92 -3.54 -9.37
CA ASP A 90 -10.06 -4.36 -10.58
C ASP A 90 -11.49 -4.29 -11.13
N GLY A 91 -11.62 -3.89 -12.40
CA GLY A 91 -12.91 -3.77 -13.09
C GLY A 91 -13.75 -2.55 -12.70
N LEU A 92 -13.24 -1.67 -11.83
CA LEU A 92 -13.87 -0.40 -11.46
C LEU A 92 -13.35 0.78 -12.29
N VAL A 93 -12.12 0.65 -12.79
CA VAL A 93 -11.42 1.67 -13.59
C VAL A 93 -10.98 1.11 -14.93
N ASP A 94 -10.84 1.99 -15.92
CA ASP A 94 -10.26 1.64 -17.22
C ASP A 94 -8.73 1.58 -17.09
N MET A 95 -8.19 0.36 -17.13
CA MET A 95 -6.76 0.12 -16.99
C MET A 95 -5.94 0.61 -18.20
N ASP A 96 -6.57 0.89 -19.34
CA ASP A 96 -5.87 1.39 -20.54
C ASP A 96 -5.37 2.85 -20.34
N GLU A 97 -5.90 3.55 -19.35
CA GLU A 97 -5.46 4.90 -18.99
C GLU A 97 -4.19 4.92 -18.12
N PHE A 98 -3.81 3.77 -17.56
CA PHE A 98 -2.69 3.63 -16.63
C PHE A 98 -1.44 3.07 -17.32
N ARG A 99 -0.27 3.49 -16.84
CA ARG A 99 1.03 3.05 -17.36
C ARG A 99 1.95 2.70 -16.22
N ASP A 100 2.84 1.74 -16.45
CA ASP A 100 3.88 1.39 -15.48
C ASP A 100 4.80 2.61 -15.25
N CYS A 101 4.99 2.95 -13.99
CA CYS A 101 5.81 4.06 -13.54
C CYS A 101 6.94 3.52 -12.64
N PRO A 102 8.19 3.47 -13.12
CA PRO A 102 9.32 3.07 -12.29
C PRO A 102 9.50 4.04 -11.11
N ILE A 103 9.81 3.49 -9.94
CA ILE A 103 9.91 4.25 -8.68
C ILE A 103 10.93 5.39 -8.78
N GLU A 104 11.96 5.28 -9.63
CA GLU A 104 13.00 6.29 -9.81
C GLU A 104 12.47 7.58 -10.45
N TYR A 105 11.36 7.51 -11.19
CA TYR A 105 10.70 8.68 -11.78
C TYR A 105 9.66 9.30 -10.83
N PHE A 106 9.39 8.64 -9.71
CA PHE A 106 8.37 9.05 -8.77
C PHE A 106 8.73 10.29 -7.92
N PRO A 107 9.98 10.52 -7.50
CA PRO A 107 10.38 11.78 -6.86
C PRO A 107 10.14 13.01 -7.74
N MET A 108 10.13 12.85 -9.07
CA MET A 108 9.81 13.94 -10.00
C MET A 108 8.30 14.23 -10.07
N MET A 109 7.44 13.28 -9.65
CA MET A 109 5.99 13.43 -9.67
C MET A 109 5.45 14.15 -8.43
N GLU A 110 6.16 14.10 -7.29
CA GLU A 110 5.83 14.88 -6.08
C GLU A 110 5.78 16.40 -6.34
N GLU A 111 6.53 16.89 -7.35
CA GLU A 111 6.49 18.29 -7.79
C GLU A 111 5.29 18.62 -8.70
N THR A 112 4.57 17.61 -9.21
CA THR A 112 3.53 17.75 -10.24
C THR A 112 2.11 17.37 -9.81
N SER A 113 1.91 16.78 -8.63
CA SER A 113 0.55 16.69 -8.08
C SER A 113 0.04 18.12 -7.85
N GLY A 114 -1.19 18.41 -8.27
CA GLY A 114 -1.71 19.77 -8.51
C GLY A 114 -1.76 20.75 -7.33
N LEU A 115 -1.12 20.44 -6.20
CA LEU A 115 -0.94 21.32 -5.07
C LEU A 115 0.51 21.77 -4.85
N GLY A 116 1.52 21.14 -5.50
CA GLY A 116 2.91 21.62 -5.50
C GLY A 116 3.50 21.91 -4.12
N ARG A 117 2.95 21.29 -3.07
CA ARG A 117 3.38 21.45 -1.69
C ARG A 117 3.92 20.12 -1.22
N LYS A 118 5.25 20.06 -1.15
CA LYS A 118 5.91 19.12 -0.27
C LYS A 118 5.47 19.47 1.15
N ASP A 119 4.56 18.69 1.72
CA ASP A 119 4.34 18.75 3.17
C ASP A 119 5.63 18.18 3.79
N ASP A 120 6.27 18.96 4.67
CA ASP A 120 7.51 18.54 5.33
C ASP A 120 7.30 17.27 6.18
N HIS A 121 6.03 16.91 6.44
CA HIS A 121 5.62 15.73 7.20
C HIS A 121 5.28 14.52 6.33
N ASP A 122 5.13 14.64 5.00
CA ASP A 122 4.72 13.53 4.13
C ASP A 122 5.71 12.36 4.17
N GLU A 123 7.01 12.68 4.21
CA GLU A 123 8.06 11.67 4.33
C GLU A 123 8.02 10.97 5.69
N GLU A 124 7.86 11.73 6.78
CA GLU A 124 7.79 11.19 8.13
C GLU A 124 6.58 10.26 8.30
N LEU A 125 5.42 10.70 7.82
CA LEU A 125 4.19 9.90 7.76
C LEU A 125 4.40 8.63 6.94
N ALA A 126 4.95 8.75 5.73
CA ALA A 126 5.21 7.60 4.87
C ALA A 126 6.11 6.56 5.57
N GLN A 127 7.19 6.99 6.21
CA GLN A 127 8.09 6.08 6.92
C GLN A 127 7.43 5.36 8.10
N ILE A 128 6.51 6.02 8.81
CA ILE A 128 5.74 5.39 9.88
C ILE A 128 4.79 4.33 9.30
N PHE A 129 4.04 4.67 8.25
CA PHE A 129 3.11 3.74 7.62
C PHE A 129 3.79 2.57 6.91
N ILE A 130 4.97 2.78 6.32
CA ILE A 130 5.79 1.71 5.75
C ILE A 130 6.18 0.71 6.86
N LYS A 131 6.64 1.20 8.02
CA LYS A 131 7.00 0.33 9.16
C LYS A 131 5.78 -0.46 9.66
N LEU A 132 4.64 0.21 9.81
CA LEU A 132 3.40 -0.42 10.24
C LEU A 132 2.93 -1.50 9.24
N GLY A 133 2.92 -1.17 7.95
CA GLY A 133 2.54 -2.10 6.89
C GLY A 133 3.49 -3.29 6.77
N LYS A 134 4.80 -3.08 6.87
CA LYS A 134 5.81 -4.17 6.92
C LYS A 134 5.61 -5.07 8.14
N ALA A 135 5.29 -4.50 9.31
CA ALA A 135 4.99 -5.29 10.50
C ALA A 135 3.73 -6.16 10.30
N LYS A 136 2.66 -5.60 9.72
CA LYS A 136 1.45 -6.37 9.40
C LYS A 136 1.71 -7.45 8.34
N LEU A 137 2.49 -7.15 7.30
CA LEU A 137 2.89 -8.13 6.30
C LEU A 137 3.63 -9.32 6.92
N LEU A 138 4.58 -9.04 7.84
CA LEU A 138 5.29 -10.08 8.58
C LEU A 138 4.35 -10.93 9.44
N GLU A 139 3.40 -10.30 10.14
CA GLU A 139 2.36 -11.02 10.90
C GLU A 139 1.58 -11.98 10.00
N LEU A 140 1.09 -11.49 8.85
CA LEU A 140 0.33 -12.31 7.90
C LEU A 140 1.16 -13.49 7.38
N VAL A 141 2.42 -13.25 7.02
CA VAL A 141 3.33 -14.33 6.59
C VAL A 141 3.51 -15.37 7.71
N SER A 142 3.71 -14.95 8.97
CA SER A 142 3.82 -15.87 10.11
C SER A 142 2.53 -16.65 10.40
N THR A 143 1.35 -16.09 10.14
CA THR A 143 0.09 -16.84 10.29
C THR A 143 -0.04 -18.00 9.30
N LEU A 144 0.50 -17.86 8.08
CA LEU A 144 0.54 -18.96 7.11
C LEU A 144 1.39 -20.13 7.62
N GLU A 145 2.45 -19.86 8.39
CA GLU A 145 3.35 -20.89 8.95
C GLU A 145 2.65 -21.77 9.99
N THR A 146 1.74 -21.18 10.78
CA THR A 146 1.01 -21.89 11.82
C THR A 146 -0.20 -22.67 11.28
N GLY A 147 -0.78 -22.23 10.15
CA GLY A 147 -1.85 -22.94 9.46
C GLY A 147 -1.38 -24.23 8.76
N GLU A 148 -0.17 -24.25 8.20
CA GLU A 148 0.37 -25.43 7.49
C GLU A 148 0.79 -26.56 8.46
N MET A 149 1.22 -26.25 9.70
CA MET A 149 1.57 -27.26 10.71
C MET A 149 0.36 -28.06 11.28
N GLY A 150 -0.87 -27.68 10.96
CA GLY A 150 -2.09 -28.33 11.47
C GLY A 150 -2.56 -29.57 10.69
N THR A 151 -1.95 -29.93 9.56
CA THR A 151 -2.48 -30.97 8.66
C THR A 151 -1.65 -32.26 8.55
N THR A 152 -0.46 -32.33 9.15
CA THR A 152 0.37 -33.54 9.15
C THR A 152 0.30 -34.31 10.47
N SER A 153 -0.89 -34.79 10.85
CA SER A 153 -0.98 -35.91 11.81
C SER A 153 -2.34 -36.61 11.73
N LYS A 154 -2.53 -37.40 10.68
CA LYS A 154 -3.46 -38.53 10.64
C LYS A 154 -3.12 -39.43 9.46
N THR A 155 -2.10 -40.26 9.63
CA THR A 155 -1.99 -41.48 8.84
C THR A 155 -1.52 -42.62 9.76
N MET A 156 -2.48 -43.49 10.04
CA MET A 156 -2.44 -44.87 10.58
C MET A 156 -1.75 -45.12 11.92
#